data_AF-A0A2Z3GYI0-F1
#
_entry.id   AF-A0A2Z3GYI0-F1
#
_cell.length_a   1.000
_cell.length_b   1.000
_cell.length_c   1.000
_cell.angle_alpha   90.00
_cell.angle_beta   90.00
_cell.angle_gamma   90.00
#
_symmetry.space_group_name_H-M   'P 1'
#
loop_
_entity.id
_entity.type
_entity.pdbx_description
1 polymer ?
#
loop_
_entity_poly.entity_id
_entity_poly.type
_entity_poly.pdbx_seq_one_letter_code
_entity_poly.pdbx_strand_id
1 'polypeptide(L)'
;MRAICNRFAQRDGLPFADVLPESCIEQAIQDHGGGWRDEVFTPVVTLWAFLTQVICPVGCCRLAVARVLAWLVARGEPPCGPGTGGYCKARTRLPEGAIAQLARHTGRGLHDRVPGDWRWNGRRVLIADATACLV
;
A
#
# COMPACT_ATOMS: atom_id res chain seq x y z
N MET A 1 2.48 -8.91 -14.07
CA MET A 1 1.78 -8.14 -13.02
C MET A 1 0.45 -8.73 -12.52
N ARG A 2 -0.50 -9.06 -13.41
CA ARG A 2 -1.92 -9.36 -13.08
C ARG A 2 -2.13 -10.50 -12.05
N ALA A 3 -1.32 -11.56 -12.10
CA ALA A 3 -1.39 -12.67 -11.14
C ALA A 3 -0.99 -12.29 -9.71
N ILE A 4 -0.05 -11.34 -9.55
CA ILE A 4 0.36 -10.84 -8.24
C ILE A 4 -0.74 -9.95 -7.66
N CYS A 5 -1.27 -9.02 -8.46
CA CYS A 5 -2.40 -8.18 -8.05
C CYS A 5 -3.62 -9.03 -7.66
N ASN A 6 -3.94 -10.09 -8.42
CA ASN A 6 -5.03 -11.00 -8.08
C ASN A 6 -4.79 -11.73 -6.75
N ARG A 7 -3.56 -12.18 -6.44
CA ARG A 7 -3.27 -12.80 -5.14
C ARG A 7 -3.47 -11.85 -3.97
N PHE A 8 -2.98 -10.61 -4.09
CA PHE A 8 -3.21 -9.61 -3.06
C PHE A 8 -4.67 -9.17 -2.98
N ALA A 9 -5.37 -9.06 -4.12
CA ALA A 9 -6.77 -8.67 -4.17
C ALA A 9 -7.73 -9.78 -3.69
N GLN A 10 -7.31 -11.04 -3.63
CA GLN A 10 -8.13 -12.15 -3.10
C GLN A 10 -7.91 -12.41 -1.61
N ARG A 11 -6.94 -11.76 -0.96
CA ARG A 11 -6.74 -11.86 0.49
C ARG A 11 -7.76 -11.00 1.23
N ASP A 12 -8.31 -11.53 2.31
CA ASP A 12 -9.21 -10.82 3.21
C ASP A 12 -8.46 -9.71 3.99
N GLY A 13 -9.18 -8.64 4.33
CA GLY A 13 -8.63 -7.52 5.11
C GLY A 13 -7.69 -6.60 4.34
N LEU A 14 -6.62 -6.16 5.00
CA LEU A 14 -5.58 -5.25 4.47
C LEU A 14 -4.27 -6.04 4.25
N PRO A 15 -4.07 -6.61 3.05
CA PRO A 15 -3.01 -7.60 2.80
C PRO A 15 -1.60 -7.01 2.77
N PHE A 16 -1.49 -5.69 2.86
CA PHE A 16 -0.22 -4.96 2.92
C PHE A 16 0.30 -4.78 4.34
N ALA A 17 -0.49 -5.05 5.38
CA ALA A 17 -0.03 -4.98 6.76
C ALA A 17 1.16 -5.92 7.03
N ASP A 18 1.19 -7.08 6.37
CA ASP A 18 2.26 -8.08 6.51
C ASP A 18 3.53 -7.73 5.71
N VAL A 19 3.43 -6.84 4.71
CA VAL A 19 4.51 -6.53 3.76
C VAL A 19 5.11 -5.15 3.99
N LEU A 20 4.28 -4.21 4.44
CA LEU A 20 4.65 -2.84 4.78
C LEU A 20 4.22 -2.58 6.22
N PRO A 21 5.12 -2.87 7.19
CA PRO A 21 4.81 -2.69 8.60
C PRO A 21 4.58 -1.23 8.93
N GLU A 22 3.74 -1.00 9.94
CA GLU A 22 3.33 0.32 10.42
C GLU A 22 4.50 1.27 10.66
N SER A 23 5.54 0.80 11.37
CA SER A 23 6.72 1.61 11.71
C SER A 23 7.46 2.17 10.48
N CYS A 24 7.56 1.41 9.39
CA CYS A 24 8.17 1.90 8.16
C CYS A 24 7.35 3.01 7.52
N ILE A 25 6.02 2.89 7.58
CA ILE A 25 5.10 3.88 7.01
C ILE A 25 5.16 5.17 7.84
N GLU A 26 5.06 5.06 9.15
CA GLU A 26 5.15 6.21 10.06
C GLU A 26 6.45 6.98 9.88
N GLN A 27 7.59 6.29 9.81
CA GLN A 27 8.88 6.92 9.59
C GLN A 27 8.93 7.68 8.26
N ALA A 28 8.47 7.06 7.17
CA ALA A 28 8.45 7.73 5.87
C ALA A 28 7.50 8.94 5.84
N ILE A 29 6.39 8.88 6.57
CA ILE A 29 5.47 10.00 6.71
C ILE A 29 6.10 11.15 7.51
N GLN A 30 6.81 10.84 8.59
CA GLN A 30 7.52 11.82 9.42
C GLN A 30 8.63 12.53 8.63
N ASP A 31 9.44 11.77 7.89
CA ASP A 31 10.53 12.29 7.05
C ASP A 31 10.05 13.31 6.01
N HIS A 32 8.77 13.22 5.60
CA HIS A 32 8.17 14.06 4.59
C HIS A 32 7.13 15.05 5.14
N GLY A 33 7.12 15.30 6.45
CA GLY A 33 6.35 16.38 7.08
C GLY A 33 4.83 16.24 6.95
N GLY A 34 4.32 15.02 6.78
CA GLY A 34 2.89 14.80 6.62
C GLY A 34 2.15 14.88 7.95
N GLY A 35 1.13 15.74 8.03
CA GLY A 35 0.27 15.88 9.20
C GLY A 35 -1.03 15.09 9.07
N TRP A 36 -1.36 14.28 10.09
CA TRP A 36 -2.64 13.56 10.19
C TRP A 36 -3.44 13.97 11.41
N ARG A 37 -4.74 13.73 11.32
CA ARG A 37 -5.64 13.72 12.47
C ARG A 37 -5.79 12.28 12.94
N ASP A 38 -5.98 12.12 14.24
CA ASP A 38 -6.26 10.82 14.85
C ASP A 38 -7.72 10.43 14.58
N GLU A 39 -7.99 10.09 13.32
CA GLU A 39 -9.25 9.55 12.81
C GLU A 39 -8.98 8.12 12.31
N VAL A 40 -10.03 7.32 12.08
CA VAL A 40 -9.90 5.92 11.60
C VAL A 40 -9.03 5.75 10.35
N PHE A 41 -8.91 6.78 9.52
CA PHE A 41 -7.98 6.83 8.39
C PHE A 41 -6.63 7.47 8.79
N THR A 42 -5.90 6.79 9.67
CA THR A 42 -4.49 7.11 9.99
C THR A 42 -3.62 7.01 8.72
N PRO A 43 -2.39 7.55 8.70
CA PRO A 43 -1.53 7.44 7.52
C PRO A 43 -1.32 5.98 7.06
N VAL A 44 -1.20 5.08 8.04
CA VAL A 44 -0.98 3.64 7.86
C VAL A 44 -2.21 2.99 7.22
N VAL A 45 -3.38 3.16 7.83
CA VAL A 45 -4.65 2.62 7.31
C VAL A 45 -4.95 3.19 5.92
N THR A 46 -4.69 4.49 5.73
CA THR A 46 -4.89 5.18 4.45
C THR A 46 -4.01 4.60 3.36
N LEU A 47 -2.72 4.34 3.64
CA LEU A 47 -1.80 3.78 2.67
C LEU A 47 -2.19 2.34 2.31
N TRP A 48 -2.52 1.49 3.29
CA TRP A 48 -2.98 0.13 3.02
C TRP A 48 -4.28 0.11 2.20
N ALA A 49 -5.24 0.97 2.53
CA ALA A 49 -6.48 1.12 1.77
C ALA A 49 -6.21 1.60 0.34
N PHE A 50 -5.26 2.52 0.15
CA PHE A 50 -4.87 3.02 -1.17
C PHE A 50 -4.22 1.95 -2.03
N LEU A 51 -3.25 1.20 -1.48
CA LEU A 51 -2.64 0.09 -2.21
C LEU A 51 -3.68 -0.97 -2.57
N THR A 52 -4.59 -1.28 -1.65
CA THR A 52 -5.74 -2.19 -1.88
C THR A 52 -6.66 -1.69 -2.99
N GLN A 53 -6.89 -0.38 -3.07
CA GLN A 53 -7.64 0.24 -4.16
C GLN A 53 -6.92 0.07 -5.50
N VAL A 54 -5.61 0.35 -5.56
CA VAL A 54 -4.81 0.32 -6.80
C VAL A 54 -4.69 -1.09 -7.37
N ILE A 55 -4.55 -2.11 -6.53
CA ILE A 55 -4.48 -3.51 -7.01
C ILE A 55 -5.85 -4.08 -7.39
N CYS A 56 -6.94 -3.44 -6.96
CA CYS A 56 -8.27 -3.92 -7.25
C CYS A 56 -8.64 -3.64 -8.71
N PRO A 57 -9.16 -4.63 -9.47
CA PRO A 57 -9.58 -4.43 -10.86
C PRO A 57 -10.61 -3.32 -11.07
N VAL A 58 -11.46 -3.06 -10.08
CA VAL A 58 -12.53 -2.03 -10.14
C VAL A 58 -12.04 -0.67 -9.60
N GLY A 59 -10.94 -0.66 -8.83
CA GLY A 59 -10.27 0.58 -8.41
C GLY A 59 -11.11 1.56 -7.57
N CYS A 60 -12.23 1.14 -6.97
CA CYS A 60 -13.19 2.07 -6.39
C CYS A 60 -12.93 2.37 -4.89
N CYS A 61 -13.08 3.64 -4.51
CA CYS A 61 -12.89 4.07 -3.11
C CYS A 61 -13.86 3.38 -2.14
N ARG A 62 -15.08 3.09 -2.60
CA ARG A 62 -16.10 2.42 -1.77
C ARG A 62 -15.66 1.01 -1.36
N LEU A 63 -15.04 0.26 -2.28
CA LEU A 63 -14.54 -1.08 -1.97
C LEU A 63 -13.32 -1.02 -1.05
N ALA A 64 -12.44 -0.02 -1.23
CA ALA A 64 -11.33 0.20 -0.31
C ALA A 64 -11.81 0.46 1.13
N VAL A 65 -12.82 1.33 1.29
CA VAL A 65 -13.44 1.59 2.60
C VAL A 65 -14.13 0.34 3.15
N ALA A 66 -14.89 -0.40 2.32
CA ALA A 66 -15.53 -1.63 2.75
C ALA A 66 -14.52 -2.67 3.29
N ARG A 67 -13.33 -2.74 2.68
CA ARG A 67 -12.24 -3.61 3.17
C ARG A 67 -11.65 -3.15 4.49
N VAL A 68 -11.48 -1.83 4.68
CA VAL A 68 -11.06 -1.27 5.97
C VAL A 68 -12.10 -1.58 7.05
N LEU A 69 -13.40 -1.43 6.75
CA LEU A 69 -14.47 -1.78 7.67
C LEU A 69 -14.46 -3.25 8.05
N ALA A 70 -14.34 -4.14 7.07
CA ALA A 70 -14.24 -5.57 7.32
C ALA A 70 -13.01 -5.91 8.19
N TRP A 71 -11.88 -5.24 7.97
CA TRP A 71 -10.67 -5.39 8.76
C TRP A 71 -10.83 -4.91 10.21
N LEU A 72 -11.50 -3.77 10.44
CA LEU A 72 -11.81 -3.26 11.79
C LEU A 72 -12.74 -4.22 12.55
N VAL A 73 -13.80 -4.68 11.90
CA VAL A 73 -14.77 -5.62 12.48
C VAL A 73 -14.09 -6.95 12.85
N ALA A 74 -13.21 -7.46 11.99
CA ALA A 74 -12.45 -8.69 12.28
C ALA A 74 -11.52 -8.55 13.49
N ARG A 75 -11.11 -7.33 13.84
CA ARG A 75 -10.27 -7.01 15.01
C ARG A 75 -11.09 -6.66 16.27
N GLY A 76 -12.42 -6.65 16.17
CA GLY A 76 -13.30 -6.22 17.27
C GLY A 76 -13.30 -4.71 17.50
N GLU A 77 -12.78 -3.93 16.57
CA GLU A 77 -12.78 -2.46 16.63
C GLU A 77 -14.09 -1.89 16.06
N PRO A 78 -14.59 -0.75 16.57
CA PRO A 78 -15.83 -0.16 16.07
C PRO A 78 -15.70 0.22 14.59
N PRO A 79 -16.63 -0.18 13.72
CA PRO A 79 -16.58 0.20 12.31
C PRO A 79 -16.74 1.72 12.16
N CYS A 80 -15.99 2.31 11.24
CA CYS A 80 -16.23 3.69 10.84
C CYS A 80 -17.47 3.82 9.94
N GLY A 81 -17.92 5.06 9.69
CA GLY A 81 -19.00 5.28 8.74
C GLY A 81 -18.61 4.81 7.33
N PRO A 82 -19.53 4.24 6.53
CA PRO A 82 -19.23 3.70 5.19
C PRO A 82 -18.95 4.76 4.12
N GLY A 83 -18.94 6.05 4.50
CA GLY A 83 -18.68 7.16 3.61
C GLY A 83 -17.22 7.19 3.14
N THR A 84 -17.01 7.45 1.86
CA THR A 84 -15.65 7.55 1.28
C THR A 84 -14.96 8.89 1.54
N GLY A 85 -15.67 9.88 2.07
CA GLY A 85 -15.15 11.24 2.25
C GLY A 85 -13.91 11.32 3.15
N GLY A 86 -13.92 10.60 4.27
CA GLY A 86 -12.77 10.53 5.19
C GLY A 86 -11.54 9.93 4.51
N TYR A 87 -11.73 8.75 3.90
CA TYR A 87 -10.68 8.07 3.13
C TYR A 87 -10.11 8.92 1.99
N CYS A 88 -10.96 9.54 1.16
CA CYS A 88 -10.50 10.35 0.04
C CYS A 88 -9.67 11.56 0.52
N LYS A 89 -10.10 12.24 1.59
CA LYS A 89 -9.35 13.36 2.18
C LYS A 89 -8.03 12.92 2.80
N ALA A 90 -8.00 11.77 3.48
CA ALA A 90 -6.78 11.23 4.05
C ALA A 90 -5.79 10.83 2.94
N ARG A 91 -6.28 10.20 1.86
CA ARG A 91 -5.47 9.80 0.70
C ARG A 91 -4.80 11.00 0.03
N THR A 92 -5.48 12.14 -0.08
CA THR A 92 -4.88 13.37 -0.65
C THR A 92 -3.78 13.98 0.21
N ARG A 93 -3.67 13.59 1.48
CA ARG A 93 -2.62 14.07 2.40
C ARG A 93 -1.35 13.24 2.35
N LEU A 94 -1.35 12.08 1.69
CA LEU A 94 -0.15 11.25 1.55
C LEU A 94 0.93 12.01 0.75
N PRO A 95 2.09 12.32 1.35
CA PRO A 95 3.18 12.95 0.64
C PRO A 95 3.71 12.01 -0.44
N GLU A 96 3.84 12.51 -1.67
CA GLU A 96 4.44 11.76 -2.76
C GLU A 96 5.86 11.29 -2.41
N GLY A 97 6.63 12.15 -1.72
CA GLY A 97 7.96 11.82 -1.21
C GLY A 97 7.97 10.56 -0.34
N ALA A 98 7.01 10.44 0.59
CA ALA A 98 6.90 9.28 1.47
C ALA A 98 6.58 8.00 0.67
N ILE A 99 5.68 8.09 -0.31
CA ILE A 99 5.36 6.96 -1.20
C ILE A 99 6.61 6.53 -1.98
N ALA A 100 7.35 7.49 -2.54
CA ALA A 100 8.58 7.22 -3.28
C ALA A 100 9.69 6.62 -2.39
N GLN A 101 9.82 7.10 -1.15
CA GLN A 101 10.75 6.55 -0.17
C GLN A 101 10.39 5.10 0.17
N LEU A 102 9.12 4.82 0.47
CA LEU A 102 8.62 3.47 0.77
C LEU A 102 8.82 2.52 -0.41
N ALA A 103 8.53 2.96 -1.64
CA ALA A 103 8.75 2.16 -2.84
C ALA A 103 10.23 1.78 -3.01
N ARG A 104 11.15 2.75 -2.85
CA ARG A 104 12.60 2.50 -2.93
C ARG A 104 13.11 1.63 -1.79
N HIS A 105 12.63 1.85 -0.57
CA HIS A 105 13.00 1.06 0.60
C HIS A 105 12.58 -0.41 0.41
N THR A 106 11.33 -0.63 0.01
CA THR A 106 10.80 -1.98 -0.28
C THR A 106 11.58 -2.65 -1.41
N GLY A 107 11.85 -1.92 -2.50
CA GLY A 107 12.63 -2.43 -3.63
C GLY A 107 14.06 -2.84 -3.24
N ARG A 108 14.74 -2.02 -2.43
CA ARG A 108 16.08 -2.34 -1.91
C ARG A 108 16.05 -3.54 -0.97
N GLY A 109 15.11 -3.57 -0.01
CA GLY A 109 14.98 -4.68 0.92
C GLY A 109 14.69 -6.01 0.22
N LEU A 110 13.87 -6.00 -0.85
CA LEU A 110 13.67 -7.18 -1.68
C LEU A 110 14.94 -7.57 -2.44
N HIS A 111 15.65 -6.59 -3.01
CA HIS A 111 16.89 -6.81 -3.76
C HIS A 111 17.99 -7.45 -2.90
N ASP A 112 18.18 -6.95 -1.68
CA ASP A 112 19.24 -7.39 -0.77
C ASP A 112 18.99 -8.81 -0.22
N ARG A 113 17.74 -9.28 -0.26
CA ARG A 113 17.34 -10.62 0.19
C ARG A 113 17.39 -11.69 -0.91
N VAL A 114 17.70 -11.30 -2.17
CA VAL A 114 17.81 -12.26 -3.27
C VAL A 114 19.09 -13.09 -3.13
N PRO A 115 19.02 -14.43 -3.17
CA PRO A 115 20.21 -15.29 -3.14
C PRO A 115 21.20 -14.94 -4.24
N GLY A 116 22.50 -15.04 -3.94
CA GLY A 116 23.56 -14.80 -4.93
C GLY A 116 23.41 -15.64 -6.20
N ASP A 117 22.90 -16.86 -6.06
CA ASP A 117 22.72 -17.82 -7.16
C ASP A 117 21.63 -17.41 -8.16
N TRP A 118 20.75 -16.46 -7.79
CA TRP A 118 19.73 -15.92 -8.69
C TRP A 118 20.28 -14.79 -9.57
N ARG A 119 21.56 -14.43 -9.40
CA ARG A 119 22.24 -13.46 -10.26
C ARG A 119 22.66 -14.13 -11.56
N TRP A 120 22.19 -13.62 -12.68
CA TRP A 120 22.60 -14.09 -14.00
C TRP A 120 24.10 -13.82 -14.22
N ASN A 121 24.92 -14.87 -14.29
CA ASN A 121 26.39 -14.78 -14.39
C ASN A 121 27.02 -13.85 -13.32
N GLY A 122 26.48 -13.88 -12.09
CA GLY A 122 26.93 -13.01 -11.00
C GLY A 122 26.50 -11.54 -11.14
N ARG A 123 25.72 -11.20 -12.18
CA ARG A 123 25.25 -9.84 -12.47
C ARG A 123 23.81 -9.63 -12.01
N ARG A 124 23.51 -8.37 -11.68
CA ARG A 124 22.15 -7.89 -11.39
C ARG A 124 21.43 -7.64 -12.70
N VAL A 125 20.30 -8.31 -12.92
CA VAL A 125 19.45 -8.08 -14.10
C VAL A 125 18.22 -7.32 -13.64
N LEU A 126 17.92 -6.22 -14.34
CA LEU A 126 16.74 -5.40 -14.12
C LEU A 126 15.78 -5.66 -15.27
N ILE A 127 14.57 -6.12 -14.96
CA ILE A 127 13.49 -6.22 -15.94
C ILE A 127 12.60 -4.99 -15.73
N ALA A 128 12.57 -4.12 -16.72
CA ALA A 128 11.62 -3.02 -16.79
C ALA A 128 10.38 -3.50 -17.55
N ASP A 129 9.25 -3.60 -16.86
CA ASP A 129 7.94 -3.85 -17.48
C ASP A 129 7.22 -2.50 -17.60
N ALA A 130 7.22 -1.91 -18.80
CA ALA A 130 6.46 -0.71 -19.09
C ALA A 130 5.07 -1.11 -19.59
N THR A 131 4.03 -0.77 -18.82
CA THR A 131 2.65 -0.82 -19.33
C THR A 131 2.35 0.51 -19.97
N ALA A 132 2.03 0.52 -21.28
CA ALA A 132 1.70 1.73 -22.01
C ALA A 132 0.45 2.42 -21.41
N CYS A 133 0.58 3.67 -20.98
CA CYS A 133 -0.55 4.58 -20.86
C CYS A 133 -0.93 5.00 -22.29
N LEU A 134 -2.11 4.60 -22.75
CA LEU A 134 -2.77 5.29 -23.86
C LEU A 134 -3.17 6.68 -23.33
N VAL A 135 -2.57 7.71 -23.92
CA VAL A 135 -2.99 9.11 -23.78
C VAL A 135 -4.20 9.39 -24.65
#